data_AF-A0A1H2B5E8-F1
#
_entry.id   AF-A0A1H2B5E8-F1
#
_cell.length_a   1.000
_cell.length_b   1.000
_cell.length_c   1.000
_cell.angle_alpha   90.00
_cell.angle_beta   90.00
_cell.angle_gamma   90.00
#
_symmetry.space_group_name_H-M   'P 1'
#
loop_
_entity.id
_entity.type
_entity.pdbx_description
1 polymer ?
#
loop_
_entity_poly.entity_id
_entity_poly.type
_entity_poly.pdbx_seq_one_letter_code
_entity_poly.pdbx_strand_id
1 'polypeptide(L)'
;MPDIAPIRQLAIAYPILSVLWFVCLMPASVGYEFLGTIILLLFGPIFVMGAGIALGLPLRLNRRLSSWWLGNWGLYVLIAAAGAGLLISGFNISERQVGEIDGIPFDVTTPHPGFLTAGCFALTFLAVNASFRLRRRGGHGRAA
;
A
#
# COMPACT_ATOMS: atom_id res chain seq x y z
N MET A 1 23.49 14.64 1.50
CA MET A 1 22.12 14.96 1.07
C MET A 1 21.20 13.86 1.56
N PRO A 2 20.04 14.16 2.17
CA PRO A 2 19.07 13.13 2.53
C PRO A 2 18.52 12.52 1.24
N ASP A 3 18.82 11.24 1.02
CA ASP A 3 18.43 10.49 -0.16
C ASP A 3 16.91 10.29 -0.17
N ILE A 4 16.20 11.23 -0.78
CA ILE A 4 14.81 11.08 -1.23
C ILE A 4 14.79 9.77 -2.03
N ALA A 5 13.89 8.83 -1.72
CA ALA A 5 13.67 7.67 -2.60
C ALA A 5 13.60 8.20 -4.04
N PRO A 6 14.45 7.75 -4.97
CA PRO A 6 14.67 8.45 -6.22
C PRO A 6 13.30 8.65 -6.85
N ILE A 7 12.93 9.90 -7.15
CA ILE A 7 11.59 10.30 -7.62
C ILE A 7 11.09 9.35 -8.73
N ARG A 8 12.04 8.83 -9.52
CA ARG A 8 11.86 7.78 -10.52
C ARG A 8 11.27 6.46 -10.00
N GLN A 9 11.68 5.95 -8.84
CA GLN A 9 11.14 4.75 -8.21
C GLN A 9 9.70 4.96 -7.72
N LEU A 10 9.41 6.13 -7.12
CA LEU A 10 8.04 6.53 -6.76
C LEU A 10 7.14 6.65 -8.00
N ALA A 11 7.66 7.23 -9.08
CA ALA A 11 6.94 7.36 -10.34
C ALA A 11 6.62 6.01 -11.00
N ILE A 12 7.47 4.99 -10.83
CA ILE A 12 7.22 3.63 -11.35
C ILE A 12 6.29 2.85 -10.40
N ALA A 13 6.42 3.03 -9.09
CA ALA A 13 5.58 2.36 -8.11
C ALA A 13 4.12 2.86 -8.14
N TYR A 14 3.92 4.15 -8.42
CA TYR A 14 2.59 4.78 -8.46
C TYR A 14 1.59 4.06 -9.38
N PRO A 15 1.86 3.85 -10.69
CA PRO A 15 0.90 3.17 -11.56
C PRO A 15 0.63 1.72 -11.11
N ILE A 16 1.65 1.01 -10.62
CA ILE A 16 1.49 -0.38 -10.15
C ILE A 16 0.60 -0.44 -8.91
N LEU A 17 0.82 0.45 -7.94
CA LEU A 17 0.02 0.53 -6.71
C LEU A 17 -1.39 1.05 -6.97
N SER A 18 -1.54 1.99 -7.91
CA SER A 18 -2.85 2.49 -8.34
C SER A 18 -3.67 1.38 -9.02
N VAL A 19 -3.05 0.58 -9.90
CA VAL A 19 -3.70 -0.60 -10.49
C VAL A 19 -4.03 -1.63 -9.42
N LEU A 20 -3.13 -1.90 -8.47
CA LEU A 20 -3.39 -2.80 -7.34
C LEU A 20 -4.59 -2.32 -6.51
N TRP A 21 -4.63 -1.03 -6.17
CA TRP A 21 -5.75 -0.41 -5.44
C TRP A 21 -7.06 -0.60 -6.19
N PHE A 22 -7.06 -0.31 -7.49
CA PHE A 22 -8.23 -0.44 -8.34
C PHE A 22 -8.72 -1.89 -8.38
N VAL A 23 -7.84 -2.85 -8.63
CA VAL A 23 -8.17 -4.28 -8.70
C VAL A 23 -8.66 -4.82 -7.35
N CYS A 24 -8.11 -4.35 -6.23
CA CYS A 24 -8.49 -4.82 -4.91
C CYS A 24 -9.81 -4.22 -4.42
N LEU A 25 -10.12 -2.96 -4.76
CA LEU A 25 -11.31 -2.28 -4.24
C LEU A 25 -12.51 -2.29 -5.18
N MET A 26 -12.31 -2.49 -6.49
CA MET A 26 -13.43 -2.71 -7.42
C MET A 26 -14.37 -3.84 -6.98
N PRO A 27 -13.88 -5.02 -6.57
CA PRO A 27 -14.75 -6.11 -6.10
C PRO A 27 -15.45 -5.82 -4.77
N ALA A 28 -14.84 -4.96 -3.94
CA ALA A 28 -15.36 -4.60 -2.61
C ALA A 28 -16.35 -3.43 -2.66
N SER A 29 -16.41 -2.69 -3.77
CA SER A 29 -17.40 -1.66 -3.97
C SER A 29 -18.73 -2.28 -4.40
N VAL A 30 -19.76 -2.09 -3.57
CA VAL A 30 -21.14 -2.31 -4.00
C VAL A 30 -21.45 -1.27 -5.06
N GLY A 31 -21.65 -1.71 -6.31
CA GLY A 31 -21.77 -0.86 -7.51
C GLY A 31 -22.94 0.14 -7.53
N TYR A 32 -23.61 0.37 -6.40
CA TYR A 32 -24.77 1.24 -6.24
C TYR A 32 -24.45 2.55 -5.51
N GLU A 33 -23.37 2.64 -4.72
CA GLU A 33 -22.82 3.89 -4.14
C GLU A 33 -21.89 4.57 -5.15
N PHE A 34 -22.41 4.91 -6.34
CA PHE A 34 -21.61 5.27 -7.52
C PHE A 34 -20.65 6.44 -7.24
N LEU A 35 -21.13 7.49 -6.56
CA LEU A 35 -20.32 8.69 -6.29
C LEU A 35 -19.23 8.43 -5.25
N GLY A 36 -19.59 7.82 -4.10
CA GLY A 36 -18.63 7.51 -3.04
C GLY A 36 -17.55 6.53 -3.49
N THR A 37 -17.96 5.51 -4.25
CA THR A 37 -17.07 4.52 -4.86
C THR A 37 -16.10 5.14 -5.85
N ILE A 38 -16.59 6.02 -6.75
CA ILE A 38 -15.73 6.73 -7.71
C ILE A 38 -14.73 7.63 -6.99
N ILE A 39 -15.17 8.38 -5.96
CA ILE A 39 -14.29 9.24 -5.16
C ILE A 39 -13.21 8.39 -4.47
N LEU A 40 -13.59 7.26 -3.85
CA LEU A 40 -12.66 6.35 -3.19
C LEU A 40 -11.64 5.73 -4.18
N LEU A 41 -12.09 5.31 -5.36
CA LEU A 41 -11.22 4.74 -6.39
C LEU A 41 -10.27 5.78 -6.98
N LEU A 42 -10.72 7.03 -7.16
CA LEU A 42 -9.94 8.09 -7.77
C LEU A 42 -8.94 8.72 -6.80
N PHE A 43 -9.37 9.03 -5.58
CA PHE A 43 -8.55 9.73 -4.58
C PHE A 43 -7.87 8.80 -3.59
N GLY A 44 -8.36 7.58 -3.42
CA GLY A 44 -7.79 6.57 -2.52
C GLY A 44 -6.31 6.28 -2.77
N PRO A 45 -5.85 6.03 -4.02
CA PRO A 45 -4.44 5.78 -4.30
C PRO A 45 -3.55 6.97 -3.91
N ILE A 46 -4.01 8.19 -4.20
CA ILE A 46 -3.30 9.44 -3.89
C ILE A 46 -3.21 9.62 -2.38
N PHE A 47 -4.32 9.40 -1.67
CA PHE A 47 -4.39 9.53 -0.22
C PHE A 47 -3.48 8.52 0.49
N VAL A 48 -3.54 7.24 0.10
CA VAL A 48 -2.74 6.14 0.65
C VAL A 48 -1.25 6.38 0.40
N MET A 49 -0.91 6.89 -0.79
CA MET A 49 0.47 7.27 -1.12
C MET A 49 0.93 8.46 -0.27
N GLY A 50 0.11 9.49 -0.11
CA GLY A 50 0.39 10.64 0.75
C GLY A 50 0.58 10.24 2.21
N ALA A 51 -0.29 9.38 2.74
CA ALA A 51 -0.18 8.82 4.08
C ALA A 51 1.09 7.98 4.24
N GLY A 52 1.43 7.16 3.25
CA GLY A 52 2.66 6.36 3.24
C GLY A 52 3.93 7.22 3.26
N ILE A 53 3.92 8.36 2.57
CA ILE A 53 5.02 9.35 2.58
C ILE A 53 5.09 10.06 3.94
N ALA A 54 3.96 10.51 4.47
CA ALA A 54 3.89 11.24 5.74
C ALA A 54 4.34 10.37 6.92
N LEU A 55 3.87 9.12 6.99
CA LEU A 55 4.29 8.14 8.00
C LEU A 55 5.75 7.69 7.80
N GLY A 56 6.26 7.78 6.57
CA GLY A 56 7.66 7.59 6.23
C GLY A 56 8.59 8.75 6.59
N LEU A 57 8.04 9.95 6.79
CA LEU A 57 8.80 11.16 7.09
C LEU A 57 9.62 11.05 8.39
N PRO A 58 9.09 10.59 9.54
CA PRO A 58 9.89 10.42 10.76
C PRO A 58 11.04 9.41 10.59
N LEU A 59 10.84 8.35 9.79
CA LEU A 59 11.89 7.39 9.43
C LEU A 59 13.03 8.04 8.64
N ARG A 60 12.74 9.08 7.85
CA ARG A 60 13.71 9.82 7.04
C ARG A 60 14.40 10.95 7.81
N LEU A 61 13.71 11.59 8.76
CA LEU A 61 14.25 12.68 9.58
C LEU A 61 15.28 12.19 10.60
N ASN A 62 15.05 11.02 11.22
CA ASN A 62 15.96 10.50 12.22
C ASN A 62 17.00 9.55 11.61
N ARG A 63 18.26 10.00 11.58
CA ARG A 63 19.38 9.26 10.96
C ARG A 63 19.62 7.87 11.58
N ARG A 64 19.42 7.72 12.90
CA ARG A 64 19.53 6.42 13.59
C ARG A 64 18.40 5.48 13.18
N LEU A 65 17.18 6.00 13.09
CA LEU A 65 16.00 5.23 12.70
C LEU A 65 16.08 4.80 11.24
N SER A 66 16.55 5.68 10.36
CA SER A 66 16.85 5.36 8.96
C SER A 66 17.90 4.26 8.82
N SER A 67 19.00 4.32 9.58
CA SER A 67 20.02 3.25 9.54
C SER A 67 19.51 1.91 10.07
N TRP A 68 18.67 1.93 11.11
CA TRP A 68 18.04 0.73 11.65
C TRP A 68 17.05 0.12 10.66
N TRP A 69 16.20 0.96 10.06
CA TRP A 69 15.23 0.57 9.04
C TRP A 69 15.90 -0.07 7.81
N LEU A 70 16.99 0.53 7.32
CA LEU A 70 17.77 -0.01 6.20
C LEU A 70 18.50 -1.33 6.54
N GLY A 71 18.85 -1.55 7.81
CA GLY A 71 19.50 -2.77 8.27
C GLY A 71 18.54 -3.95 8.47
N ASN A 72 17.23 -3.68 8.57
CA ASN A 72 16.25 -4.69 8.97
C ASN A 72 15.46 -5.24 7.78
N TRP A 73 16.12 -6.06 6.95
CA TRP A 73 15.49 -6.65 5.76
C TRP A 73 14.28 -7.53 6.09
N GLY A 74 14.32 -8.21 7.24
CA GLY A 74 13.23 -9.08 7.70
C GLY A 74 11.94 -8.30 7.95
N LEU A 75 12.03 -7.04 8.38
CA LEU A 75 10.87 -6.19 8.57
C LEU A 75 10.16 -5.86 7.25
N TYR A 76 10.92 -5.66 6.16
CA TYR A 76 10.33 -5.47 4.82
C TYR A 76 9.56 -6.70 4.37
N VAL A 77 10.12 -7.90 4.60
CA VAL A 77 9.46 -9.16 4.26
C VAL A 77 8.24 -9.40 5.12
N LEU A 78 8.29 -9.07 6.41
CA LEU A 78 7.13 -9.13 7.31
C LEU A 78 6.01 -8.19 6.86
N ILE A 79 6.32 -6.95 6.50
CA ILE A 79 5.31 -5.98 6.00
C ILE A 79 4.73 -6.45 4.66
N ALA A 80 5.57 -6.98 3.76
CA ALA A 80 5.10 -7.54 2.50
C ALA A 80 4.18 -8.75 2.71
N ALA A 81 4.57 -9.67 3.59
CA ALA A 81 3.79 -10.85 3.94
C ALA A 81 2.49 -10.47 4.63
N ALA A 82 2.51 -9.49 5.54
CA ALA A 82 1.32 -8.97 6.19
C ALA A 82 0.38 -8.29 5.18
N GLY A 83 0.91 -7.46 4.28
CA GLY A 83 0.14 -6.83 3.22
C GLY A 83 -0.52 -7.85 2.28
N ALA A 84 0.24 -8.84 1.81
CA ALA A 84 -0.28 -9.92 0.98
C ALA A 84 -1.30 -10.78 1.73
N GLY A 85 -1.04 -11.12 3.00
CA GLY A 85 -1.95 -11.89 3.85
C GLY A 85 -3.27 -11.16 4.09
N LEU A 86 -3.23 -9.84 4.29
CA LEU A 86 -4.42 -9.00 4.42
C LEU A 86 -5.23 -8.97 3.11
N LEU A 87 -4.58 -8.88 1.95
CA LEU A 87 -5.28 -8.96 0.66
C LEU A 87 -5.97 -10.33 0.48
N ILE A 88 -5.24 -11.43 0.73
CA ILE A 88 -5.79 -12.80 0.64
C ILE A 88 -6.97 -12.97 1.61
N SER A 89 -6.81 -12.51 2.84
CA SER A 89 -7.86 -12.58 3.85
C SER A 89 -9.07 -11.71 3.48
N GLY A 90 -8.86 -10.55 2.88
CA GLY A 90 -9.93 -9.67 2.43
C GLY A 90 -10.79 -10.27 1.31
N PHE A 91 -10.18 -11.08 0.44
CA PHE A 91 -10.92 -11.85 -0.57
C PHE A 91 -11.60 -13.10 0.00
N ASN A 92 -11.07 -13.70 1.06
CA ASN A 92 -11.61 -14.92 1.66
C ASN A 92 -12.73 -14.62 2.68
N ILE A 93 -12.63 -13.50 3.39
CA ILE A 93 -13.66 -13.02 4.31
C ILE A 93 -14.61 -12.13 3.54
N SER A 94 -15.81 -12.63 3.29
CA SER A 94 -16.87 -11.84 2.66
C SER A 94 -17.75 -11.18 3.72
N GLU A 95 -18.06 -9.91 3.51
CA GLU A 95 -19.06 -9.19 4.28
C GLU A 95 -20.37 -9.15 3.48
N ARG A 96 -21.46 -9.60 4.12
CA ARG A 96 -22.80 -9.50 3.55
C ARG A 96 -23.32 -8.10 3.85
N GLN A 97 -23.50 -7.30 2.81
CA GLN A 97 -24.11 -5.98 2.93
C GLN A 97 -25.60 -6.11 2.65
N VAL A 98 -26.40 -5.87 3.69
CA VAL A 98 -27.86 -5.87 3.62
C VAL A 98 -28.34 -4.48 3.98
N GLY A 99 -29.18 -3.90 3.14
CA GLY A 99 -29.76 -2.60 3.36
C GLY A 99 -30.90 -2.30 2.39
N GLU A 100 -31.44 -1.10 2.51
CA GLU A 100 -32.50 -0.58 1.65
C GLU A 100 -32.06 0.79 1.15
N ILE A 101 -31.95 0.96 -0.18
CA ILE A 101 -31.63 2.23 -0.83
C ILE A 101 -32.74 2.49 -1.83
N ASP A 102 -33.33 3.69 -1.79
CA ASP A 102 -34.45 4.10 -2.64
C ASP A 102 -35.64 3.10 -2.66
N GLY A 103 -35.86 2.41 -1.54
CA GLY A 103 -36.94 1.42 -1.39
C GLY A 103 -36.66 0.06 -2.05
N ILE A 104 -35.46 -0.16 -2.59
CA ILE A 104 -35.05 -1.45 -3.16
C ILE A 104 -34.16 -2.17 -2.14
N PRO A 105 -34.60 -3.33 -1.61
CA PRO A 105 -33.76 -4.13 -0.72
C PRO A 105 -32.62 -4.75 -1.52
N PHE A 106 -31.40 -4.61 -1.02
CA PHE A 106 -30.22 -5.24 -1.60
C PHE A 106 -29.58 -6.21 -0.61
N ASP A 107 -29.05 -7.29 -1.18
CA ASP A 107 -28.31 -8.33 -0.47
C ASP A 107 -27.14 -8.75 -1.35
N VAL A 108 -25.97 -8.15 -1.11
CA VAL A 108 -24.77 -8.41 -1.90
C VAL A 108 -23.66 -8.84 -0.96
N THR A 109 -22.96 -9.88 -1.36
CA THR A 109 -21.78 -10.36 -0.64
C THR A 109 -20.55 -9.78 -1.31
N THR A 110 -19.83 -8.90 -0.62
CA THR A 110 -18.59 -8.28 -1.11
C THR A 110 -17.39 -8.72 -0.29
N PRO A 111 -16.18 -8.74 -0.88
CA PRO A 111 -14.93 -8.90 -0.14
C PRO A 111 -14.77 -7.79 0.91
N HIS A 112 -14.19 -8.12 2.06
CA HIS A 112 -14.10 -7.17 3.18
C HIS A 112 -13.16 -5.98 2.83
N PRO A 113 -13.71 -4.75 2.66
CA PRO A 113 -12.95 -3.60 2.18
C PRO A 113 -11.87 -3.14 3.16
N GLY A 114 -12.04 -3.39 4.47
CA GLY A 114 -11.06 -3.03 5.50
C GLY A 114 -9.75 -3.80 5.36
N PHE A 115 -9.82 -5.11 5.11
CA PHE A 115 -8.63 -5.93 4.89
C PHE A 115 -7.92 -5.60 3.58
N LEU A 116 -8.68 -5.31 2.52
CA LEU A 116 -8.13 -4.93 1.21
C LEU A 116 -7.42 -3.58 1.28
N THR A 117 -8.05 -2.57 1.90
CA THR A 117 -7.44 -1.24 2.10
C THR A 117 -6.20 -1.30 2.98
N ALA A 118 -6.22 -2.07 4.08
CA ALA A 118 -5.06 -2.26 4.96
C ALA A 118 -3.90 -2.97 4.23
N GLY A 119 -4.21 -3.98 3.42
CA GLY A 119 -3.23 -4.69 2.60
C GLY A 119 -2.57 -3.79 1.54
N CYS A 120 -3.38 -3.04 0.79
CA CYS A 120 -2.88 -2.05 -0.17
C CYS A 120 -2.05 -0.95 0.50
N PHE A 121 -2.47 -0.48 1.68
CA PHE A 121 -1.73 0.51 2.45
C PHE A 121 -0.36 -0.02 2.90
N ALA A 122 -0.30 -1.24 3.46
CA ALA A 122 0.96 -1.85 3.90
C ALA A 122 1.96 -2.01 2.74
N LEU A 123 1.49 -2.44 1.57
CA LEU A 123 2.32 -2.57 0.37
C LEU A 123 2.75 -1.21 -0.19
N THR A 124 1.88 -0.19 -0.15
CA THR A 124 2.22 1.18 -0.56
C THR A 124 3.24 1.79 0.37
N PHE A 125 3.05 1.65 1.69
CA PHE A 125 4.00 2.09 2.70
C PHE A 125 5.36 1.44 2.50
N LEU A 126 5.38 0.13 2.23
CA LEU A 126 6.59 -0.59 1.90
C LEU A 126 7.24 -0.05 0.62
N ALA A 127 6.50 0.13 -0.47
CA ALA A 127 7.05 0.62 -1.74
C ALA A 127 7.64 2.04 -1.63
N VAL A 128 7.02 2.91 -0.83
CA VAL A 128 7.47 4.29 -0.58
C VAL A 128 8.67 4.35 0.37
N ASN A 129 8.77 3.43 1.33
CA ASN A 129 9.78 3.44 2.39
C ASN A 129 10.89 2.39 2.23
N ALA A 130 10.73 1.45 1.29
CA ALA A 130 11.79 0.59 0.79
C ALA A 130 12.69 1.41 -0.13
N SER A 131 13.45 2.30 0.48
CA SER A 131 14.66 2.82 -0.13
C SER A 131 15.63 1.64 -0.21
N PHE A 132 15.55 0.85 -1.29
CA PHE A 132 16.65 -0.04 -1.64
C PHE A 132 17.86 0.87 -1.86
N ARG A 133 18.63 1.11 -0.80
CA ARG A 133 20.06 1.29 -1.00
C ARG A 133 20.48 -0.03 -1.62
N LEU A 134 20.50 -0.09 -2.95
CA LEU A 134 21.49 -0.81 -3.73
C LEU A 134 22.84 -0.27 -3.28
N ARG A 135 23.22 -0.55 -2.02
CA ARG A 135 24.58 -0.52 -1.59
C ARG A 135 25.18 -1.61 -2.44
N ARG A 136 25.83 -1.20 -3.54
CA ARG A 136 26.76 -2.01 -4.31
C ARG A 136 27.56 -2.82 -3.29
N ARG A 137 27.13 -4.06 -3.05
CA ARG A 137 27.94 -5.10 -2.46
C ARG A 137 28.67 -5.73 -3.64
N GLY A 138 29.44 -4.90 -4.33
CA GLY A 138 30.20 -5.22 -5.52
C GLY A 138 31.43 -4.32 -5.51
N GLY A 139 32.55 -4.89 -5.06
CA GLY A 139 33.88 -4.31 -5.22
C GLY A 139 34.35 -3.42 -4.08
N HIS A 140 34.51 -3.98 -2.87
CA HIS A 140 35.59 -3.51 -2.02
C HIS A 140 36.89 -3.80 -2.79
N GLY A 141 37.65 -2.76 -3.11
CA GLY A 141 38.95 -2.90 -3.72
C GLY A 141 39.83 -3.81 -2.87
N ARG A 142 40.45 -4.78 -3.54
CA ARG A 142 41.79 -5.21 -3.14
C ARG A 142 42.74 -4.23 -3.83
N ALA A 143 43.13 -3.22 -3.08
CA ALA A 143 44.43 -2.60 -3.26
C ALA A 143 45.41 -3.48 -2.46
N ALA A 144 46.27 -4.19 -3.20
CA ALA A 144 47.58 -4.65 -2.81
C ALA A 144 48.37 -4.82 -4.11
#